data_AF-A0A8E2EXN7-F1
#
_entry.id   AF-A0A8E2EXN7-F1
#
_cell.length_a   1.000
_cell.length_b   1.000
_cell.length_c   1.000
_cell.angle_alpha   90.00
_cell.angle_beta   90.00
_cell.angle_gamma   90.00
#
_symmetry.space_group_name_H-M   'P 1'
#
loop_
_entity.id
_entity.type
_entity.pdbx_description
1 polymer ?
#
loop_
_entity_poly.entity_id
_entity_poly.type
_entity_poly.pdbx_seq_one_letter_code
_entity_poly.pdbx_strand_id
1 'polypeptide(L)'
;MGSTGSTTFKVSLLHTLDKTTHCTALEPSFGPIANSPELSPSIYWFYSCALLNDIVYIYIYVDKQMPHHPCIGILLVYSGREEALGQWRFNRDIEEITPSGPIYLCMDRTKIGPYVKSIVGESPSEEGDWRKIDMAGKISWWFTFQCSQVVIEQGAF
;
A
#
# COMPACT_ATOMS: atom_id res chain seq x y z
N MET A 1 9.49 46.71 -19.60
CA MET A 1 10.65 46.11 -18.89
C MET A 1 10.10 45.45 -17.65
N GLY A 2 10.19 44.11 -17.59
CA GLY A 2 9.47 43.28 -16.62
C GLY A 2 10.12 43.26 -15.24
N SER A 3 9.29 43.42 -14.21
CA SER A 3 9.66 43.25 -12.81
C SER A 3 9.40 41.81 -12.41
N THR A 4 10.44 41.00 -12.29
CA THR A 4 10.38 39.64 -11.74
C THR A 4 10.21 39.70 -10.22
N GLY A 5 8.99 39.46 -9.73
CA GLY A 5 8.73 39.25 -8.31
C GLY A 5 9.22 37.87 -7.88
N SER A 6 10.28 37.83 -7.06
CA SER A 6 10.71 36.62 -6.37
C SER A 6 9.94 36.51 -5.06
N THR A 7 8.96 35.61 -4.99
CA THR A 7 8.22 35.33 -3.75
C THR A 7 8.96 34.24 -2.98
N THR A 8 9.69 34.63 -1.94
CA THR A 8 10.34 33.70 -1.00
C THR A 8 9.34 33.32 0.10
N PHE A 9 8.93 32.04 0.15
CA PHE A 9 8.11 31.53 1.26
C PHE A 9 9.01 31.05 2.39
N LYS A 10 8.96 31.74 3.53
CA LYS A 10 9.55 31.27 4.80
C LYS A 10 8.48 30.46 5.55
N VAL A 11 8.72 29.16 5.70
CA VAL A 11 7.95 28.33 6.63
C VAL A 11 8.58 28.47 8.01
N SER A 12 7.96 29.28 8.88
CA SER A 12 8.32 29.37 10.29
C SER A 12 7.47 28.39 11.09
N LEU A 13 8.08 27.32 11.58
CA LEU A 13 7.45 26.40 12.52
C LEU A 13 7.46 27.05 13.91
N LEU A 14 6.37 27.74 14.28
CA LEU A 14 6.08 28.11 15.66
C LEU A 14 4.86 27.31 16.08
N HIS A 15 5.08 26.18 16.75
CA HIS A 15 4.04 25.53 17.53
C HIS A 15 4.40 25.66 19.00
N THR A 16 3.77 26.65 19.63
CA THR A 16 3.66 26.78 21.07
C THR A 16 2.97 25.52 21.59
N LEU A 17 3.68 24.77 22.41
CA LEU A 17 3.15 23.62 23.13
C LEU A 17 2.21 24.15 24.21
N ASP A 18 0.90 24.10 23.98
CA ASP A 18 -0.06 24.36 25.05
C ASP A 18 -1.10 23.24 25.15
N LYS A 19 -1.09 22.64 26.35
CA LYS A 19 -2.06 21.73 26.97
C LYS A 19 -2.42 20.43 26.26
N THR A 20 -1.68 19.42 26.69
CA THR A 20 -2.07 18.03 26.97
C THR A 20 -3.58 17.83 27.14
N THR A 21 -4.26 17.47 26.06
CA THR A 21 -5.36 16.52 26.15
C THR A 21 -4.72 15.16 25.99
N HIS A 22 -4.77 14.34 27.03
CA HIS A 22 -4.25 12.97 27.01
C HIS A 22 -4.77 12.26 25.75
N CYS A 23 -3.90 12.10 24.74
CA CYS A 23 -4.01 10.96 23.87
C CYS A 23 -3.72 9.79 24.80
N THR A 24 -4.77 9.20 25.36
CA THR A 24 -4.70 7.85 25.88
C THR A 24 -4.09 7.06 24.74
N ALA A 25 -2.82 6.71 24.87
CA ALA A 25 -2.19 5.76 24.00
C ALA A 25 -3.09 4.53 24.13
N LEU A 26 -3.97 4.35 23.15
CA LEU A 26 -4.46 3.03 22.82
C LEU A 26 -3.15 2.30 22.56
N GLU A 27 -2.74 1.48 23.54
CA GLU A 27 -1.76 0.41 23.35
C GLU A 27 -1.94 -0.05 21.91
N PRO A 28 -0.95 0.13 21.03
CA PRO A 28 -1.12 -0.22 19.63
C PRO A 28 -1.48 -1.69 19.64
N SER A 29 -2.76 -1.98 19.42
CA SER A 29 -3.23 -3.32 19.16
C SER A 29 -2.58 -3.65 17.83
N PHE A 30 -1.36 -4.18 17.91
CA PHE A 30 -0.71 -4.80 16.79
C PHE A 30 -1.75 -5.78 16.26
N GLY A 31 -2.31 -5.48 15.10
CA GLY A 31 -3.08 -6.45 14.32
C GLY A 31 -2.28 -7.75 14.24
N PRO A 32 -2.92 -8.90 13.99
CA PRO A 32 -2.42 -10.20 14.37
C PRO A 32 -0.92 -10.36 14.01
N ILE A 33 -0.07 -10.23 15.04
CA ILE A 33 1.41 -10.37 14.96
C ILE A 33 1.77 -11.74 14.36
N ALA A 34 0.83 -12.69 14.39
CA ALA A 34 0.94 -14.06 13.87
C ALA A 34 1.39 -14.18 12.41
N ASN A 35 1.31 -13.12 11.59
CA ASN A 35 1.65 -13.16 10.16
C ASN A 35 2.83 -12.28 9.75
N SER A 36 3.62 -11.74 10.69
CA SER A 36 4.83 -10.98 10.33
C SER A 36 5.80 -11.88 9.54
N PRO A 37 6.34 -11.43 8.40
CA PRO A 37 7.30 -12.24 7.64
C PRO A 37 8.58 -12.52 8.45
N GLU A 38 9.00 -13.78 8.53
CA GLU A 38 10.23 -14.18 9.23
C GLU A 38 11.47 -13.76 8.40
N LEU A 39 12.02 -12.57 8.65
CA LEU A 39 13.31 -12.14 8.11
C LEU A 39 14.13 -11.34 9.14
N SER A 40 15.44 -11.25 8.88
CA SER A 40 16.53 -10.79 9.75
C SER A 40 16.20 -9.59 10.67
N PRO A 41 16.77 -9.52 11.89
CA PRO A 41 16.46 -8.52 12.93
C PRO A 41 16.70 -7.05 12.56
N SER A 42 17.26 -6.76 11.39
CA SER A 42 17.55 -5.41 10.89
C SER A 42 16.51 -4.86 9.90
N ILE A 43 15.48 -5.64 9.52
CA ILE A 43 14.47 -5.23 8.56
C ILE A 43 13.16 -4.97 9.30
N TYR A 44 12.85 -3.68 9.50
CA TYR A 44 11.56 -3.27 10.04
C TYR A 44 10.48 -3.42 8.97
N TRP A 45 9.60 -4.38 9.17
CA TRP A 45 8.37 -4.52 8.40
C TRP A 45 7.34 -3.50 8.88
N PHE A 46 6.74 -2.79 7.93
CA PHE A 46 5.58 -1.94 8.15
C PHE A 46 4.33 -2.72 7.78
N TYR A 47 3.22 -2.36 8.42
CA TYR A 47 1.93 -3.00 8.23
C TYR A 47 0.87 -1.97 7.85
N SER A 48 0.03 -2.35 6.90
CA SER A 48 -1.17 -1.62 6.52
C SER A 48 -2.25 -2.62 6.13
N CYS A 49 -3.52 -2.33 6.39
CA CYS A 49 -4.63 -3.18 5.97
C CYS A 49 -5.88 -2.35 5.67
N ALA A 50 -6.74 -2.89 4.81
CA ALA A 50 -8.03 -2.29 4.48
C ALA A 50 -9.04 -3.36 4.07
N LEU A 51 -10.32 -2.98 4.04
CA LEU A 51 -11.40 -3.85 3.58
C LEU A 51 -11.53 -3.79 2.06
N LEU A 52 -11.86 -4.90 1.41
CA LEU A 52 -12.02 -4.97 -0.03
C LEU A 52 -13.44 -4.64 -0.52
N ASN A 53 -14.37 -4.45 0.40
CA ASN A 53 -15.78 -4.20 0.09
C ASN A 53 -15.96 -2.77 -0.44
N ASP A 54 -16.83 -2.61 -1.44
CA ASP A 54 -17.28 -1.31 -1.97
C ASP A 54 -16.17 -0.42 -2.55
N ILE A 55 -15.07 -1.03 -3.02
CA ILE A 55 -14.03 -0.33 -3.75
C ILE A 55 -14.55 0.08 -5.13
N VAL A 56 -14.36 1.35 -5.48
CA VAL A 56 -14.71 1.94 -6.78
C VAL A 56 -13.52 1.86 -7.73
N TYR A 57 -12.33 2.23 -7.25
CA TYR A 57 -11.08 2.20 -8.01
C TYR A 57 -9.92 1.67 -7.19
N ILE A 58 -8.96 1.05 -7.86
CA ILE A 58 -7.68 0.67 -7.30
C ILE A 58 -6.59 1.32 -8.14
N TYR A 59 -5.79 2.16 -7.51
CA TYR A 59 -4.55 2.66 -8.11
C TYR A 59 -3.37 1.80 -7.66
N ILE A 60 -2.57 1.34 -8.60
CA ILE A 60 -1.41 0.47 -8.37
C ILE A 60 -0.14 1.28 -8.57
N TYR A 61 0.75 1.26 -7.59
CA TYR A 61 2.03 1.97 -7.64
C TYR A 61 3.16 1.00 -7.98
N VAL A 62 3.74 1.15 -9.16
CA VAL A 62 4.83 0.29 -9.65
C VAL A 62 6.16 1.04 -9.59
N ASP A 63 7.19 0.42 -8.99
CA ASP A 63 8.54 0.98 -8.97
C ASP A 63 9.34 0.59 -10.21
N LYS A 64 9.14 1.35 -11.30
CA LYS A 64 9.89 1.13 -12.54
C LYS A 64 11.39 1.48 -12.46
N GLN A 65 11.87 2.03 -11.34
CA GLN A 65 13.30 2.27 -11.12
C GLN A 65 14.03 1.00 -10.68
N MET A 66 13.31 -0.01 -10.20
CA MET A 66 13.86 -1.30 -9.83
C MET A 66 13.83 -2.26 -11.02
N PRO A 67 14.86 -3.08 -11.28
CA PRO A 67 14.93 -3.92 -12.50
C PRO A 67 13.76 -4.90 -12.70
N HIS A 68 13.08 -5.28 -11.63
CA HIS A 68 11.96 -6.24 -11.64
C HIS A 68 10.59 -5.56 -11.51
N HIS A 69 10.54 -4.22 -11.52
CA HIS A 69 9.33 -3.40 -11.49
C HIS A 69 8.28 -3.85 -10.45
N PRO A 70 8.61 -3.90 -9.14
CA PRO A 70 7.69 -4.37 -8.13
C PRO A 70 6.49 -3.43 -7.97
N CYS A 71 5.31 -3.99 -7.71
CA CYS A 71 4.20 -3.25 -7.14
C CYS A 71 4.51 -3.00 -5.66
N ILE A 72 4.71 -1.72 -5.32
CA ILE A 72 5.15 -1.31 -3.98
C ILE A 72 4.00 -0.93 -3.07
N GLY A 73 2.82 -0.65 -3.63
CA GLY A 73 1.62 -0.30 -2.88
C GLY A 73 0.42 -0.08 -3.78
N ILE A 74 -0.74 0.10 -3.14
CA ILE A 74 -2.01 0.41 -3.79
C ILE A 74 -2.76 1.51 -3.03
N LEU A 75 -3.57 2.27 -3.75
CA LEU A 75 -4.56 3.18 -3.15
C LEU A 75 -5.95 2.67 -3.51
N LEU A 76 -6.72 2.36 -2.46
CA LEU A 76 -8.09 1.90 -2.57
C LEU A 76 -9.02 3.11 -2.45
N VAL A 77 -9.87 3.30 -3.44
CA VAL A 77 -10.82 4.41 -3.48
C VAL A 77 -12.23 3.87 -3.25
N TYR A 78 -12.89 4.39 -2.23
CA TYR A 78 -14.28 4.08 -1.88
C TYR A 78 -15.15 5.31 -2.13
N SER A 79 -16.47 5.15 -2.02
CA SER A 79 -17.37 6.29 -2.00
C SER A 79 -17.13 7.15 -0.74
N GLY A 80 -16.35 8.21 -0.88
CA GLY A 80 -16.11 9.23 0.16
C GLY A 80 -14.85 9.03 1.03
N ARG A 81 -14.02 8.02 0.76
CA ARG A 81 -12.71 7.86 1.43
C ARG A 81 -11.69 7.15 0.54
N GLU A 82 -10.43 7.26 0.91
CA GLU A 82 -9.30 6.58 0.29
C GLU A 82 -8.43 5.92 1.35
N GLU A 83 -7.91 4.72 1.07
CA GLU A 83 -7.04 3.98 1.98
C GLU A 83 -5.78 3.50 1.23
N ALA A 84 -4.60 3.91 1.69
CA ALA A 84 -3.32 3.53 1.09
C ALA A 84 -2.73 2.31 1.77
N LEU A 85 -2.29 1.33 0.98
CA LEU A 85 -1.60 0.12 1.44
C LEU A 85 -0.23 0.00 0.80
N GLY A 86 0.75 -0.50 1.57
CA GLY A 86 2.12 -0.57 1.10
C GLY A 86 2.80 0.81 1.07
N GLN A 87 3.72 0.98 0.13
CA GLN A 87 4.41 2.24 -0.11
C GLN A 87 3.66 3.09 -1.13
N TRP A 88 3.36 4.32 -0.74
CA TRP A 88 2.79 5.32 -1.63
C TRP A 88 3.81 6.39 -2.00
N ARG A 89 3.95 6.71 -3.29
CA ARG A 89 4.90 7.72 -3.78
C ARG A 89 4.35 8.45 -5.00
N PHE A 90 4.34 9.78 -4.95
CA PHE A 90 3.89 10.65 -6.06
C PHE A 90 4.72 10.54 -7.34
N ASN A 91 5.96 10.05 -7.27
CA ASN A 91 6.90 9.98 -8.39
C ASN A 91 6.95 8.58 -9.03
N ARG A 92 5.88 7.79 -8.90
CA ARG A 92 5.78 6.43 -9.40
C ARG A 92 4.66 6.33 -10.40
N ASP A 93 4.80 5.37 -11.32
CA ASP A 93 3.78 5.12 -12.32
C ASP A 93 2.55 4.51 -11.66
N ILE A 94 1.40 4.95 -12.15
CA ILE A 94 0.09 4.61 -11.60
C ILE A 94 -0.68 3.86 -12.68
N GLU A 95 -1.09 2.63 -12.36
CA GLU A 95 -2.07 1.88 -13.15
C GLU A 95 -3.40 1.89 -12.42
N GLU A 96 -4.52 1.99 -13.16
CA GLU A 96 -5.87 2.04 -12.60
C GLU A 96 -6.64 0.76 -12.92
N ILE A 97 -7.31 0.20 -11.91
CA ILE A 97 -8.29 -0.87 -12.07
C ILE A 97 -9.65 -0.35 -11.61
N THR A 98 -10.67 -0.55 -12.43
CA THR A 98 -12.09 -0.45 -12.03
C THR A 98 -12.61 -1.87 -11.80
N PRO A 99 -12.75 -2.34 -10.54
CA PRO A 99 -13.14 -3.72 -10.27
C PRO A 99 -14.59 -3.97 -10.70
N SER A 100 -14.79 -4.79 -11.74
CA SER A 100 -16.10 -5.33 -12.13
C SER A 100 -16.34 -6.74 -11.61
N GLY A 101 -15.31 -7.31 -10.97
CA GLY A 101 -15.26 -8.67 -10.46
C GLY A 101 -13.99 -8.89 -9.62
N PRO A 102 -13.55 -10.15 -9.47
CA PRO A 102 -12.33 -10.49 -8.75
C PRO A 102 -11.10 -9.85 -9.38
N ILE A 103 -10.12 -9.48 -8.55
CA ILE A 103 -8.78 -9.09 -9.00
C ILE A 103 -7.81 -10.26 -8.85
N TYR A 104 -6.68 -10.20 -9.54
CA TYR A 104 -5.67 -11.24 -9.51
C TYR A 104 -4.34 -10.65 -9.08
N LEU A 105 -3.71 -11.29 -8.09
CA LEU A 105 -2.44 -10.86 -7.53
C LEU A 105 -1.38 -11.93 -7.81
N CYS A 106 -0.24 -11.51 -8.33
CA CYS A 106 0.93 -12.37 -8.53
C CYS A 106 2.03 -11.98 -7.56
N MET A 107 2.55 -12.96 -6.82
CA MET A 107 3.73 -12.82 -5.98
C MET A 107 4.95 -13.39 -6.71
N ASP A 108 6.11 -12.80 -6.49
CA ASP A 108 7.39 -13.33 -6.95
C ASP A 108 8.46 -13.08 -5.87
N ARG A 109 9.69 -13.51 -6.10
CA ARG A 109 10.75 -13.50 -5.10
C ARG A 109 12.08 -13.05 -5.66
N THR A 110 12.72 -12.13 -4.96
CA THR A 110 14.12 -11.77 -5.19
C THR A 110 15.03 -12.50 -4.20
N LYS A 111 16.35 -12.33 -4.33
CA LYS A 111 17.32 -12.81 -3.33
C LYS A 111 17.08 -12.22 -1.92
N ILE A 112 16.43 -11.05 -1.84
CA ILE A 112 16.21 -10.32 -0.59
C ILE A 112 14.90 -10.77 0.07
N GLY A 113 13.86 -11.06 -0.71
CA GLY A 113 12.58 -11.47 -0.17
C GLY A 113 11.44 -11.48 -1.20
N PRO A 114 10.22 -11.82 -0.76
CA PRO A 114 9.03 -11.79 -1.60
C PRO A 114 8.66 -10.35 -1.97
N TYR A 115 7.95 -10.21 -3.08
CA TYR A 115 7.34 -8.95 -3.50
C TYR A 115 6.09 -9.21 -4.34
N VAL A 116 5.22 -8.21 -4.42
CA VAL A 116 4.07 -8.22 -5.32
C VAL A 116 4.56 -7.86 -6.73
N LYS A 117 4.48 -8.83 -7.64
CA LYS A 117 4.89 -8.65 -9.03
C LYS A 117 3.87 -7.87 -9.84
N SER A 118 2.60 -8.22 -9.71
CA SER A 118 1.54 -7.58 -10.48
C SER A 118 0.18 -7.76 -9.80
N ILE A 119 -0.72 -6.81 -10.05
CA ILE A 119 -2.13 -6.87 -9.69
C ILE A 119 -2.91 -6.49 -10.95
N VAL A 120 -3.89 -7.31 -11.35
CA VAL A 120 -4.69 -7.08 -12.56
C VAL A 120 -6.18 -7.27 -12.28
N GLY A 121 -7.02 -6.53 -13.02
CA GLY A 121 -8.47 -6.56 -12.88
C GLY A 121 -9.18 -7.61 -13.75
N GLU A 122 -8.45 -8.25 -14.67
CA GLU A 122 -8.95 -9.28 -15.56
C GLU A 122 -8.19 -10.58 -15.34
N SER A 123 -8.76 -11.71 -15.76
CA SER A 123 -8.08 -13.00 -15.68
C SER A 123 -6.74 -12.94 -16.44
N PRO A 124 -5.62 -13.23 -15.77
CA PRO A 124 -4.31 -13.12 -16.39
C PRO A 124 -4.15 -14.16 -17.50
N SER A 125 -3.62 -13.73 -18.65
CA SER A 125 -3.26 -14.61 -19.77
C SER A 125 -1.83 -15.15 -19.66
N GLU A 126 -1.00 -14.52 -18.84
CA GLU A 126 0.40 -14.88 -18.62
C GLU A 126 0.53 -15.95 -17.53
N GLU A 127 1.49 -16.86 -17.70
CA GLU A 127 1.85 -17.84 -16.68
C GLU A 127 2.39 -17.17 -15.41
N GLY A 128 1.94 -17.62 -14.24
CA GLY A 128 2.38 -17.12 -12.94
C GLY A 128 1.63 -17.74 -11.77
N ASP A 129 2.15 -17.55 -10.55
CA ASP A 129 1.46 -17.92 -9.31
C ASP A 129 0.39 -16.87 -8.96
N TRP A 130 -0.66 -16.85 -9.80
CA TRP A 130 -1.76 -15.92 -9.67
C TRP A 130 -2.75 -16.38 -8.63
N ARG A 131 -3.05 -15.50 -7.68
CA ARG A 131 -4.09 -15.69 -6.67
C ARG A 131 -5.28 -14.82 -7.01
N LYS A 132 -6.43 -15.46 -7.17
CA LYS A 132 -7.71 -14.79 -7.31
C LYS A 132 -8.12 -14.20 -5.96
N ILE A 133 -8.50 -12.93 -5.97
CA ILE A 133 -8.97 -12.18 -4.82
C ILE A 133 -10.40 -11.72 -5.16
N ASP A 134 -11.37 -12.34 -4.50
CA ASP A 134 -12.73 -11.83 -4.54
C ASP A 134 -12.76 -10.47 -3.82
N MET A 135 -13.56 -9.53 -4.31
CA MET A 135 -13.65 -8.14 -3.79
C MET A 135 -14.44 -8.07 -2.47
N ALA A 136 -14.06 -8.94 -1.54
CA ALA A 136 -14.66 -9.11 -0.24
C ALA A 136 -13.59 -9.51 0.79
N GLY A 137 -13.77 -9.05 2.03
CA GLY A 137 -12.87 -9.37 3.14
C GLY A 137 -11.81 -8.30 3.39
N LYS A 138 -10.63 -8.70 3.89
CA LYS A 138 -9.57 -7.77 4.31
C LYS A 138 -8.27 -8.11 3.60
N ILE A 139 -7.65 -7.08 3.02
CA ILE A 139 -6.28 -7.14 2.52
C ILE A 139 -5.32 -6.60 3.59
N SER A 140 -4.28 -7.36 3.87
CA SER A 140 -3.18 -7.01 4.76
C SER A 140 -1.89 -6.95 3.96
N TRP A 141 -1.18 -5.84 4.07
CA TRP A 141 0.05 -5.59 3.34
C TRP A 141 1.19 -5.32 4.31
N TRP A 142 2.11 -6.28 4.37
CA TRP A 142 3.39 -6.14 5.03
C TRP A 142 4.41 -5.67 4.01
N PHE A 143 5.20 -4.66 4.34
CA PHE A 143 6.22 -4.16 3.43
C PHE A 143 7.46 -3.64 4.12
N THR A 144 8.56 -3.66 3.39
CA THR A 144 9.83 -3.01 3.71
C THR A 144 10.15 -2.08 2.56
N PHE A 145 11.33 -1.47 2.56
CA PHE A 145 11.79 -0.73 1.38
C PHE A 145 11.96 -1.62 0.13
N GLN A 146 12.24 -2.93 0.28
CA GLN A 146 12.60 -3.83 -0.83
C GLN A 146 11.70 -5.05 -0.99
N CYS A 147 10.84 -5.33 -0.02
CA CYS A 147 10.02 -6.54 0.01
C CYS A 147 8.56 -6.20 0.31
N SER A 148 7.67 -7.06 -0.13
CA SER A 148 6.27 -7.00 0.26
C SER A 148 5.68 -8.40 0.38
N GLN A 149 4.71 -8.52 1.27
CA GLN A 149 3.91 -9.72 1.45
C GLN A 149 2.46 -9.31 1.67
N VAL A 150 1.58 -9.89 0.87
CA VAL A 150 0.14 -9.62 0.93
C VAL A 150 -0.58 -10.85 1.45
N VAL A 151 -1.46 -10.63 2.42
CA VAL A 151 -2.33 -11.64 3.02
C VAL A 151 -3.77 -11.19 2.79
N ILE A 152 -4.59 -12.08 2.26
CA ILE A 152 -6.02 -11.85 2.04
C ILE A 152 -6.79 -12.75 3.00
N GLU A 153 -7.57 -12.13 3.86
CA GLU A 153 -8.50 -12.81 4.76
C GLU A 153 -9.90 -12.69 4.13
N GLN A 154 -10.41 -13.79 3.58
CA GLN A 154 -11.78 -13.82 3.08
C GLN A 154 -12.76 -13.71 4.25
N GLY A 155 -13.73 -12.80 4.14
CA GLY A 155 -14.80 -12.68 5.12
C GLY A 155 -15.70 -13.91 5.03
N ALA A 156 -15.86 -14.65 6.13
CA ALA A 156 -16.95 -15.60 6.26
C ALA A 156 -18.24 -14.79 6.43
N PHE A 157 -19.11 -14.85 5.42
CA PHE A 157 -20.50 -14.41 5.54
C PHE A 157 -21.38 -15.58 5.96
#